data_AF-A0A535SB12-F1
#
_entry.id   AF-A0A535SB12-F1
#
_cell.length_a   1.000
_cell.length_b   1.000
_cell.length_c   1.000
_cell.angle_alpha   90.00
_cell.angle_beta   90.00
_cell.angle_gamma   90.00
#
_symmetry.space_group_name_H-M   'P 1'
#
loop_
_entity.id
_entity.type
_entity.pdbx_description
1 polymer ?
#
loop_
_entity_poly.entity_id
_entity_poly.type
_entity_poly.pdbx_seq_one_letter_code
_entity_poly.pdbx_strand_id
1 'polypeptide(L)'
;MVPKKHTRLYHVKGDCAIVKSTLLHKTAPQVAQEIHACIGCNECLLACPALAEAISIDILNRETLSGAISAPVARFARSCYQCGACVAPCPVGLHRDAMICSRSLSAF
;
A
#
# COMPACT_ATOMS: atom_id res chain seq x y z
N MET A 1 44.53 7.95 -8.12
CA MET A 1 43.98 7.26 -6.93
C MET A 1 42.45 7.33 -7.00
N VAL A 2 41.79 6.20 -7.22
CA VAL A 2 40.32 6.06 -7.27
C VAL A 2 39.98 4.82 -6.43
N PRO A 3 39.05 4.88 -5.45
CA PRO A 3 38.83 3.74 -4.57
C PRO A 3 38.03 2.64 -5.28
N LYS A 4 38.54 1.40 -5.16
CA LYS A 4 37.95 0.19 -5.73
C LYS A 4 36.68 -0.20 -4.96
N LYS A 5 35.51 -0.11 -5.60
CA LYS A 5 34.25 -0.66 -5.07
C LYS A 5 34.37 -2.20 -5.07
N HIS A 6 34.31 -2.78 -3.88
CA HIS A 6 34.25 -4.24 -3.69
C HIS A 6 32.88 -4.76 -4.11
N THR A 7 32.79 -5.31 -5.33
CA THR A 7 31.64 -6.11 -5.75
C THR A 7 31.76 -7.49 -5.11
N ARG A 8 30.98 -7.75 -4.06
CA ARG A 8 30.89 -9.09 -3.47
C ARG A 8 29.90 -9.91 -4.31
N LEU A 9 30.45 -10.76 -5.19
CA LEU A 9 29.71 -11.78 -5.92
C LEU A 9 29.28 -12.86 -4.90
N TYR A 10 27.99 -13.06 -4.70
CA TYR A 10 27.49 -14.19 -3.91
C TYR A 10 27.32 -15.40 -4.83
N HIS A 11 28.02 -16.48 -4.50
CA HIS A 11 27.86 -17.81 -5.11
C HIS A 11 26.47 -18.36 -4.82
N VAL A 12 25.71 -18.68 -5.88
CA VAL A 12 24.43 -19.39 -5.78
C VAL A 12 24.72 -20.90 -5.70
N LYS A 13 24.71 -21.45 -4.48
CA LYS A 13 24.52 -22.90 -4.28
C LYS A 13 23.03 -23.15 -4.15
N GLY A 14 22.54 -24.07 -4.97
CA GLY A 14 21.13 -24.37 -5.13
C GLY A 14 20.49 -24.84 -3.82
N ASP A 15 19.49 -24.08 -3.40
CA ASP A 15 18.32 -24.51 -2.67
C ASP A 15 17.19 -23.59 -3.15
N CYS A 16 16.07 -24.16 -3.59
CA CYS A 16 14.89 -23.40 -4.02
C CYS A 16 14.25 -22.79 -2.76
N ALA A 17 14.84 -21.72 -2.24
CA ALA A 17 14.20 -20.90 -1.23
C ALA A 17 12.98 -20.28 -1.90
N ILE A 18 11.80 -20.79 -1.56
CA ILE A 18 10.55 -20.06 -1.72
C ILE A 18 10.80 -18.72 -1.03
N VAL A 19 11.09 -17.68 -1.81
CA VAL A 19 11.02 -16.31 -1.33
C VAL A 19 9.61 -16.17 -0.82
N LYS A 20 9.47 -16.19 0.50
CA LYS A 20 8.24 -15.86 1.20
C LYS A 20 7.97 -14.43 0.73
N SER A 21 7.16 -14.29 -0.31
CA SER A 21 6.58 -13.01 -0.67
C SER A 21 5.87 -12.59 0.60
N THR A 22 6.51 -11.71 1.38
CA THR A 22 5.92 -11.05 2.53
C THR A 22 4.83 -10.21 1.93
N LEU A 23 3.66 -10.82 1.73
CA LEU A 23 2.43 -10.10 1.51
C LEU A 23 2.35 -9.13 2.69
N LEU A 24 2.57 -7.85 2.41
CA LEU A 24 2.38 -6.76 3.36
C LEU A 24 0.87 -6.64 3.58
N HIS A 25 0.27 -7.62 4.24
CA HIS A 25 -1.15 -7.63 4.56
C HIS A 25 -1.33 -7.19 6.01
N LYS A 26 -1.96 -6.04 6.20
CA LYS A 26 -2.40 -5.58 7.52
C LYS A 26 -3.67 -6.30 7.95
N THR A 27 -3.82 -6.56 9.24
CA THR A 27 -5.08 -7.03 9.82
C THR A 27 -6.08 -5.86 9.92
N ALA A 28 -7.38 -6.15 10.07
CA ALA A 28 -8.39 -5.09 10.21
C ALA A 28 -8.08 -4.10 11.36
N PRO A 29 -7.63 -4.53 12.56
CA PRO A 29 -7.17 -3.60 13.60
C PRO A 29 -5.96 -2.73 13.20
N GLN A 30 -5.00 -3.29 12.47
CA GLN A 30 -3.83 -2.54 11.97
C GLN A 30 -4.24 -1.51 10.91
N VAL A 31 -5.20 -1.85 10.04
CA VAL A 31 -5.78 -0.91 9.08
C VAL A 31 -6.49 0.22 9.80
N ALA A 32 -7.32 -0.08 10.80
CA ALA A 32 -8.01 0.93 11.59
C ALA A 32 -7.03 1.88 12.29
N GLN A 33 -5.96 1.35 12.90
CA GLN A 33 -4.93 2.17 13.56
C GLN A 33 -4.29 3.18 12.61
N GLU A 34 -3.94 2.76 11.39
CA GLU A 34 -3.35 3.67 10.41
C GLU A 34 -4.37 4.68 9.86
N ILE A 35 -5.63 4.28 9.66
CA ILE A 35 -6.69 5.21 9.30
C ILE A 35 -6.87 6.28 10.37
N HIS A 36 -6.85 5.91 11.65
CA HIS A 36 -6.93 6.87 12.76
C HIS A 36 -5.71 7.80 12.84
N ALA A 37 -4.54 7.37 12.36
CA ALA A 37 -3.35 8.22 12.27
C ALA A 37 -3.35 9.16 11.04
N CYS A 38 -4.27 8.97 10.09
CA CYS A 38 -4.35 9.79 8.89
C CYS A 38 -4.79 11.23 9.20
N ILE A 39 -4.01 12.21 8.75
CA ILE A 39 -4.29 13.64 8.95
C ILE A 39 -5.13 14.30 7.85
N GLY A 40 -5.54 13.55 6.82
CA GLY A 40 -6.47 14.03 5.79
C GLY A 40 -5.84 14.84 4.64
N CYS A 41 -4.51 14.77 4.44
CA CYS A 41 -3.80 15.61 3.46
C CYS A 41 -3.97 15.22 1.97
N ASN A 42 -4.53 14.06 1.65
CA ASN A 42 -4.69 13.52 0.28
C ASN A 42 -3.41 13.24 -0.53
N GLU A 43 -2.21 13.53 -0.02
CA GLU A 43 -0.93 13.29 -0.72
C GLU A 43 -0.77 11.86 -1.26
N CYS A 44 -1.19 10.86 -0.49
CA CYS A 44 -1.14 9.46 -0.92
C CYS A 44 -2.03 9.14 -2.14
N LEU A 45 -3.12 9.89 -2.33
CA LEU A 45 -4.01 9.73 -3.49
C LEU A 45 -3.46 10.48 -4.71
N LEU A 46 -2.92 11.70 -4.51
CA LEU A 46 -2.30 12.48 -5.58
C LEU A 46 -1.09 11.76 -6.20
N ALA A 47 -0.33 11.04 -5.40
CA ALA A 47 0.81 10.28 -5.86
C ALA A 47 0.45 8.89 -6.43
N CYS A 48 -0.81 8.44 -6.32
CA CYS A 48 -1.17 7.07 -6.66
C CYS A 48 -1.45 6.90 -8.17
N PRO A 49 -0.65 6.09 -8.89
CA PRO A 49 -0.88 5.86 -10.32
C PRO A 49 -2.13 5.02 -10.63
N ALA A 50 -2.71 4.36 -9.63
CA ALA A 50 -3.94 3.58 -9.77
C ALA A 50 -5.22 4.42 -9.67
N LEU A 51 -5.10 5.72 -9.35
CA LEU A 51 -6.24 6.60 -9.19
C LEU A 51 -6.73 7.10 -10.55
N ALA A 52 -7.76 6.43 -11.09
CA ALA A 52 -8.39 6.82 -12.36
C ALA A 52 -9.48 7.89 -12.20
N GLU A 53 -10.16 7.92 -11.05
CA GLU A 53 -11.23 8.86 -10.73
C GLU A 53 -10.95 9.51 -9.38
N ALA A 54 -11.26 10.81 -9.26
CA ALA A 54 -11.02 11.53 -8.02
C ALA A 54 -11.89 10.98 -6.87
N ILE A 55 -11.23 10.51 -5.82
CA ILE A 55 -11.83 10.23 -4.50
C ILE A 55 -11.08 11.06 -3.45
N SER A 56 -11.72 11.37 -2.33
CA SER A 56 -11.02 11.99 -1.20
C SER A 56 -10.54 10.93 -0.21
N ILE A 57 -9.47 11.25 0.53
CA ILE A 57 -8.93 10.36 1.56
C ILE A 57 -9.93 10.16 2.72
N ASP A 58 -10.80 11.13 2.97
CA ASP A 58 -11.92 11.01 3.90
C ASP A 58 -12.88 9.90 3.46
N ILE A 59 -13.34 9.93 2.21
CA ILE A 59 -14.25 8.93 1.64
C ILE A 59 -13.60 7.55 1.71
N LEU A 60 -12.33 7.44 1.27
CA LEU A 60 -11.60 6.18 1.31
C LEU A 60 -11.47 5.62 2.73
N ASN A 61 -11.07 6.46 3.70
CA ASN A 61 -10.94 6.06 5.10
C ASN A 61 -12.28 5.62 5.70
N ARG A 62 -13.35 6.41 5.50
CA ARG A 62 -14.69 6.12 6.00
C ARG A 62 -15.19 4.79 5.46
N GLU A 63 -15.12 4.59 4.14
CA GLU A 63 -15.65 3.38 3.49
C GLU A 63 -14.83 2.13 3.83
N THR A 64 -13.52 2.31 4.05
CA THR A 64 -12.66 1.21 4.55
C THR A 64 -13.06 0.77 5.96
N LEU A 65 -13.51 1.67 6.83
CA LEU A 65 -13.97 1.35 8.20
C LEU A 65 -15.42 0.86 8.24
N SER A 66 -16.32 1.41 7.42
CA SER A 66 -17.75 1.08 7.45
C SER A 66 -18.13 -0.19 6.70
N GLY A 67 -17.29 -0.66 5.78
CA GLY A 67 -17.54 -1.86 4.95
C GLY A 67 -18.52 -1.66 3.79
N ALA A 68 -19.36 -0.61 3.82
CA ALA A 68 -20.08 -0.13 2.64
C ALA A 68 -19.13 0.63 1.71
N ILE A 69 -18.92 0.13 0.49
CA ILE A 69 -17.94 0.65 -0.47
C ILE A 69 -18.65 1.14 -1.73
N SER A 70 -18.36 2.37 -2.13
CA SER A 70 -18.85 2.97 -3.36
C SER A 70 -18.12 2.43 -4.59
N ALA A 71 -18.74 2.52 -5.77
CA ALA A 71 -18.13 2.06 -7.03
C ALA A 71 -16.76 2.72 -7.34
N PRO A 72 -16.54 4.03 -7.11
CA PRO A 72 -15.22 4.64 -7.28
C PRO A 72 -14.16 4.05 -6.33
N VAL A 73 -14.48 3.87 -5.04
CA VAL A 73 -13.54 3.30 -4.06
C VAL A 73 -13.24 1.83 -4.37
N ALA A 74 -14.24 1.04 -4.77
CA ALA A 74 -14.03 -0.35 -5.18
C ALA A 74 -13.12 -0.46 -6.42
N ARG A 75 -13.31 0.42 -7.41
CA ARG A 75 -12.43 0.47 -8.59
C ARG A 75 -11.01 0.85 -8.24
N PHE A 76 -10.83 1.88 -7.41
CA PHE A 76 -9.52 2.26 -6.90
C PHE A 76 -8.85 1.09 -6.16
N ALA A 77 -9.59 0.42 -5.28
CA ALA A 77 -9.07 -0.70 -4.50
C ALA A 77 -8.61 -1.87 -5.39
N ARG A 78 -9.39 -2.24 -6.40
CA ARG A 78 -9.03 -3.28 -7.38
C ARG A 78 -7.89 -2.88 -8.31
N SER A 79 -7.68 -1.58 -8.51
CA SER A 79 -6.59 -1.06 -9.36
C SER A 79 -5.27 -0.94 -8.61
N CYS A 80 -5.28 -1.03 -7.28
CA CYS A 80 -4.07 -0.98 -6.47
C CYS A 80 -3.21 -2.23 -6.67
N TYR A 81 -2.04 -2.06 -7.28
CA TYR A 81 -1.05 -3.13 -7.48
C TYR A 81 0.12 -3.06 -6.48
N GLN A 82 -0.12 -2.47 -5.31
CA GLN A 82 0.80 -2.45 -4.15
C GLN A 82 2.21 -1.90 -4.47
N CYS A 83 2.31 -0.87 -5.29
CA CYS A 83 3.59 -0.31 -5.72
C CYS A 83 4.31 0.56 -4.68
N GLY A 84 3.64 0.92 -3.58
CA GLY A 84 4.22 1.77 -2.53
C GLY A 84 4.36 3.26 -2.88
N ALA A 85 3.85 3.74 -4.04
CA ALA A 85 3.91 5.15 -4.43
C ALA A 85 3.27 6.11 -3.40
N CYS A 86 2.34 5.60 -2.59
CA CYS A 86 1.67 6.32 -1.52
C CYS A 86 2.51 6.52 -0.24
N VAL A 87 3.62 5.79 -0.06
CA VAL A 87 4.38 5.74 1.20
C VAL A 87 5.24 7.00 1.39
N ALA A 88 6.15 7.28 0.45
CA ALA A 88 7.05 8.43 0.53
C ALA A 88 6.35 9.80 0.70
N PRO A 89 5.23 10.10 0.02
CA PRO A 89 4.53 11.38 0.19
C PRO A 89 3.65 11.45 1.46
N CYS A 90 3.49 10.36 2.22
CA CYS A 90 2.66 10.38 3.42
C CYS A 90 3.42 11.00 4.61
N PRO A 91 3.00 12.17 5.13
CA PRO A 91 3.73 12.87 6.20
C PRO A 91 3.72 12.14 7.54
N VAL A 92 2.82 11.16 7.71
CA VAL A 92 2.70 10.30 8.90
C VAL A 92 3.04 8.84 8.61
N GLY A 93 3.63 8.56 7.43
CA GLY A 93 4.22 7.25 7.11
C GLY A 93 3.24 6.08 6.98
N LEU A 94 2.02 6.31 6.48
CA LEU A 94 1.03 5.24 6.30
C LEU A 94 1.32 4.39 5.06
N HIS A 95 1.01 3.10 5.15
CA HIS A 95 1.24 2.14 4.08
C HIS A 95 -0.08 1.73 3.40
N ARG A 96 -0.62 2.60 2.53
CA ARG A 96 -1.91 2.35 1.84
C ARG A 96 -1.84 1.13 0.91
N ASP A 97 -0.67 0.88 0.34
CA ASP A 97 -0.31 -0.31 -0.44
C ASP A 97 -0.50 -1.62 0.35
N ALA A 98 -0.35 -1.57 1.69
CA ALA A 98 -0.52 -2.69 2.59
C ALA A 98 -1.93 -2.81 3.21
N MET A 99 -2.79 -1.80 3.03
CA MET A 99 -4.18 -1.80 3.54
C MET A 99 -5.20 -2.27 2.50
N ILE A 100 -5.04 -1.84 1.25
CA ILE A 100 -6.14 -1.86 0.27
C ILE A 100 -6.51 -3.30 -0.18
N CYS A 101 -5.61 -4.27 -0.01
CA CYS A 101 -5.85 -5.68 -0.35
C CYS A 101 -6.19 -6.57 0.87
N SER A 102 -6.32 -5.99 2.08
CA SER A 102 -6.65 -6.79 3.27
C SER A 102 -8.14 -7.07 3.37
N ARG A 103 -8.66 -8.02 2.58
CA ARG A 103 -9.96 -8.73 2.70
C ARG A 103 -11.27 -7.92 2.74
N SER A 104 -11.30 -6.66 3.15
CA SER A 104 -12.54 -5.87 3.28
C SER A 104 -12.95 -5.19 1.99
N LEU A 105 -12.00 -4.78 1.14
CA LEU A 105 -12.30 -4.11 -0.14
C LEU A 105 -12.34 -5.07 -1.34
N SER A 106 -11.83 -6.30 -1.19
CA SER A 106 -11.73 -7.30 -2.26
C SER A 106 -12.94 -8.23 -2.34
N ALA A 107 -13.93 -8.07 -1.47
CA ALA A 107 -15.14 -8.89 -1.43
C ALA A 107 -16.27 -8.42 -2.37
N PHE A 108 -15.96 -7.47 -3.28
CA PHE A 108 -16.89 -6.91 -4.26
C PHE A 108 -16.29 -6.83 -5.67
#